data_AF-N8QEA7-F1
#
_entry.id   AF-N8QEA7-F1
#
_cell.length_a   1.000
_cell.length_b   1.000
_cell.length_c   1.000
_cell.angle_alpha   90.00
_cell.angle_beta   90.00
_cell.angle_gamma   90.00
#
_symmetry.space_group_name_H-M   'P 1'
#
loop_
_entity.id
_entity.type
_entity.pdbx_description
1 polymer ?
#
loop_
_entity_poly.entity_id
_entity_poly.type
_entity_poly.pdbx_seq_one_letter_code
_entity_poly.pdbx_strand_id
1 'polypeptide(L)' 'MNRHIFKMVGYDRSKGVLTKADYVYMRDLLETVIEQLQNSDLDKDSEIDRLKQFFIKFDHHVERMR' A
#
# COMPACT_ATOMS: atom_id res chain seq x y z
N MET A 1 13.61 -34.99 33.81
CA MET A 1 13.47 -33.53 33.59
C MET A 1 13.32 -33.28 32.09
N ASN A 2 12.08 -33.22 31.58
CA ASN A 2 11.84 -32.91 30.17
C ASN A 2 11.75 -31.39 30.02
N ARG A 3 12.79 -30.80 29.45
CA ARG A 3 12.87 -29.38 29.14
C ARG A 3 11.89 -29.14 27.98
N HIS A 4 10.70 -28.63 28.28
CA HIS A 4 9.78 -28.11 27.26
C HIS A 4 10.50 -26.96 26.53
N ILE A 5 11.23 -27.29 25.47
CA ILE A 5 11.72 -26.33 24.50
C ILE A 5 10.48 -25.87 23.76
N PHE A 6 9.88 -24.77 24.22
CA PHE A 6 8.91 -24.05 23.42
C PHE A 6 9.62 -23.55 22.17
N LYS A 7 9.62 -24.36 21.12
CA LYS A 7 10.07 -23.95 19.79
C LYS A 7 9.07 -22.92 19.31
N MET A 8 9.48 -21.66 19.18
CA MET A 8 8.69 -20.68 18.44
C MET A 8 8.44 -21.28 17.05
N VAL A 9 7.20 -21.69 16.80
CA VAL A 9 6.76 -22.18 15.49
C VAL A 9 6.93 -21.00 14.53
N GLY A 10 7.87 -21.16 13.59
CA GLY A 10 8.17 -20.31 12.44
C GLY A 10 7.58 -18.91 12.46
N TYR A 11 8.33 -17.94 12.98
CA TYR A 11 8.07 -16.54 12.65
C TYR A 11 8.29 -16.35 11.14
N ASP A 12 7.19 -16.26 10.41
CA ASP A 12 7.19 -16.00 8.99
C ASP A 12 7.30 -14.49 8.77
N ARG A 13 8.46 -14.05 8.28
CA ARG A 13 8.75 -12.64 7.99
C ARG A 13 7.88 -12.05 6.88
N SER A 14 7.16 -12.88 6.11
CA SER A 14 6.17 -12.39 5.15
C SER A 14 4.90 -11.88 5.82
N LYS A 15 4.59 -12.33 7.04
CA LYS A 15 3.43 -11.85 7.80
C LYS A 15 3.72 -10.46 8.37
N GLY A 16 3.00 -9.46 7.86
CA GLY A 16 3.14 -8.05 8.22
C GLY A 16 4.02 -7.23 7.27
N VAL A 17 4.47 -7.82 6.16
CA VAL A 17 5.15 -7.10 5.08
C VAL A 17 4.21 -7.00 3.90
N LEU A 18 3.96 -5.76 3.43
CA LEU A 18 3.20 -5.55 2.21
C LEU A 18 3.98 -6.10 1.02
N THR A 19 3.34 -6.98 0.27
CA THR A 19 3.87 -7.53 -0.97
C THR A 19 3.56 -6.58 -2.12
N LYS A 20 4.25 -6.75 -3.25
CA LYS A 20 3.97 -5.99 -4.47
C LYS A 20 2.50 -6.06 -4.88
N ALA A 21 1.86 -7.22 -4.72
CA ALA A 21 0.44 -7.39 -5.03
C ALA A 21 -0.45 -6.51 -4.14
N ASP A 22 -0.12 -6.39 -2.85
CA ASP A 22 -0.85 -5.51 -1.93
C ASP A 22 -0.70 -4.04 -2.32
N TYR A 23 0.50 -3.63 -2.77
CA TYR A 23 0.71 -2.26 -3.26
C TYR A 23 -0.06 -1.98 -4.56
N VAL A 24 -0.11 -2.92 -5.49
CA VAL A 24 -0.92 -2.79 -6.73
C VAL A 24 -2.40 -2.64 -6.37
N TYR A 25 -2.90 -3.45 -5.43
CA TYR A 25 -4.28 -3.34 -4.96
C TYR A 25 -4.56 -1.98 -4.30
N MET A 26 -3.64 -1.48 -3.46
CA MET A 26 -3.76 -0.14 -2.88
C MET A 26 -3.78 0.97 -3.94
N ARG A 27 -3.01 0.82 -5.02
CA ARG A 27 -3.00 1.77 -6.14
C ARG A 27 -4.38 1.85 -6.80
N ASP A 28 -4.98 0.71 -7.12
CA ASP A 28 -6.28 0.65 -7.80
C ASP A 28 -7.40 1.26 -6.92
N LEU A 29 -7.33 1.06 -5.59
CA LEU A 29 -8.24 1.73 -4.64
C LEU A 29 -8.09 3.25 -4.64
N LEU A 30 -6.85 3.74 -4.62
CA LEU A 30 -6.58 5.18 -4.63
C LEU A 30 -6.98 5.83 -5.98
N GLU A 31 -6.93 5.07 -7.07
CA GLU A 31 -7.33 5.54 -8.41
C GLU A 31 -8.84 5.80 -8.44
N THR A 32 -9.62 4.90 -7.83
CA THR A 32 -11.06 5.10 -7.63
C THR A 32 -11.36 6.38 -6.81
N VAL A 33 -10.52 6.70 -5.82
CA VAL A 33 -10.67 7.93 -5.02
C VAL A 33 -10.37 9.18 -5.85
N ILE A 34 -9.37 9.14 -6.74
CA ILE A 34 -9.12 10.23 -7.69
C ILE A 34 -10.35 10.47 -8.56
N GLU A 35 -10.93 9.41 -9.13
CA GLU A 35 -12.10 9.53 -9.98
C GLU A 35 -13.28 10.15 -9.20
N GLN A 36 -13.50 9.75 -7.96
CA GLN A 36 -14.53 10.34 -7.11
C GLN A 36 -14.28 11.82 -6.80
N LEU A 37 -13.03 12.19 -6.53
CA LEU A 37 -12.65 13.59 -6.29
C LEU A 37 -12.80 14.46 -7.53
N GLN A 38 -12.51 13.93 -8.72
CA GLN A 38 -12.68 14.62 -10.00
C GLN A 38 -14.14 14.81 -10.39
N ASN A 39 -15.01 13.86 -10.03
CA ASN A 39 -16.45 13.94 -10.28
C ASN A 39 -17.21 14.72 -9.20
N SER A 40 -16.51 15.26 -8.21
CA SER A 40 -17.09 16.09 -7.16
C SER A 40 -17.34 17.51 -7.66
N ASP A 41 -18.49 18.11 -7.32
CA ASP A 41 -18.80 19.52 -7.61
C ASP A 41 -17.99 20.52 -6.75
N LEU A 42 -17.15 20.02 -5.83
CA LEU A 42 -16.29 20.84 -4.98
C LEU A 42 -14.93 21.09 -5.65
N ASP A 43 -14.39 22.30 -5.49
CA ASP A 43 -13.00 22.58 -5.87
C ASP A 43 -12.03 21.74 -5.02
N LYS A 44 -11.40 20.78 -5.69
CA LYS A 44 -10.51 19.77 -5.12
C LYS A 44 -9.18 19.71 -5.85
N ASP A 45 -8.85 20.73 -6.66
CA ASP A 45 -7.66 20.76 -7.52
C ASP A 45 -6.38 20.52 -6.72
N SER A 46 -6.24 21.18 -5.57
CA SER A 46 -5.06 21.02 -4.70
C SER A 46 -4.93 19.62 -4.09
N GLU A 47 -6.05 18.94 -3.85
CA GLU A 47 -6.10 17.59 -3.28
C GLU A 47 -5.77 16.56 -4.37
N ILE A 48 -6.29 16.77 -5.58
CA ILE A 48 -5.99 15.97 -6.77
C ILE A 48 -4.49 16.06 -7.10
N ASP A 49 -3.90 17.25 -7.09
CA ASP A 49 -2.46 17.42 -7.38
C ASP A 49 -1.57 16.75 -6.34
N ARG A 50 -1.92 16.84 -5.05
CA ARG A 50 -1.22 16.11 -3.98
C ARG A 50 -1.31 14.60 -4.19
N LEU A 51 -2.48 14.11 -4.57
CA LEU A 51 -2.71 12.68 -4.78
C LEU A 51 -1.95 12.17 -6.02
N LYS A 52 -1.91 12.94 -7.11
CA LYS A 52 -1.06 12.64 -8.28
C LYS A 52 0.43 12.59 -7.92
N GLN A 53 0.93 13.55 -7.13
CA GLN A 53 2.32 13.53 -6.66
C GLN A 53 2.62 12.33 -5.76
N PHE A 54 1.64 11.91 -4.95
CA PHE A 54 1.76 10.70 -4.15
C PHE A 54 1.89 9.46 -5.03
N PHE A 55 1.05 9.31 -6.07
CA PHE A 55 1.12 8.18 -7.01
C PHE A 55 2.50 8.01 -7.64
N ILE A 56 3.13 9.09 -8.10
CA ILE A 56 4.47 9.03 -8.69
C ILE A 56 5.49 8.45 -7.70
N LYS A 57 5.46 8.89 -6.44
CA LYS A 57 6.37 8.39 -5.39
C LYS A 57 6.04 6.94 -5.02
N PHE A 58 4.76 6.62 -4.99
CA PHE A 58 4.25 5.30 -4.65
C PHE A 58 4.65 4.28 -5.71
N ASP A 59 4.40 4.56 -7.00
CA ASP A 59 4.79 3.70 -8.11
C ASP A 59 6.30 3.46 -8.12
N HIS A 60 7.09 4.50 -7.91
CA HIS A 60 8.55 4.34 -7.80
C HIS A 60 8.96 3.43 -6.64
N HIS A 61 8.26 3.49 -5.50
CA HIS A 61 8.51 2.58 -4.38
C HIS A 61 8.15 1.12 -4.73
N VAL A 62 7.04 0.92 -5.45
CA VAL A 62 6.60 -0.41 -5.93
C VAL A 62 7.56 -0.98 -6.97
N GLU A 63 8.05 -0.17 -7.91
CA GLU A 63 9.05 -0.59 -8.90
C GLU A 63 10.36 -1.08 -8.26
N ARG A 64 10.74 -0.47 -7.13
CA ARG A 64 11.94 -0.86 -6.38
C ARG A 64 11.74 -2.11 -5.52
N MET A 65 10.51 -2.55 -5.29
CA MET A 65 10.23 -3.84 -4.65
C MET A 65 10.49 -4.95 -5.66
N ARG A 66 11.71 -5.51 -5.61
CA ARG A 66 12.11 -6.71 -6.35
C ARG A 66 11.42 -7.95 -5.81
#